data_AF-A0A1F9VN92-F1
#
_entry.id   AF-A0A1F9VN92-F1
#
_cell.length_a   1.000
_cell.length_b   1.000
_cell.length_c   1.000
_cell.angle_alpha   90.00
_cell.angle_beta   90.00
_cell.angle_gamma   90.00
#
_symmetry.space_group_name_H-M   'P 1'
#
loop_
_entity.id
_entity.type
_entity.pdbx_description
1 polymer ?
#
loop_
_entity_poly.entity_id
_entity_poly.type
_entity_poly.pdbx_seq_one_letter_code
_entity_poly.pdbx_strand_id
1 'polypeptide(L)'
;MSESEDAAQPVEAAPQAPSASTASASEDLAARYYDQLLRLKAEFENYRKRVEKEKAELLRWSHSMLIGEFLPIYDALDKACQNMEEDPAAIPAPEGDPHLAGELSRGLTLVFKEIEKIFESQQVAVMEVLKKPFDPKLHDIVGVIRRDDVAEDIILEEVQKGFLLEGKLLRPAKVRISKKPEKADPGSPGAAEQ
;
A
#
# COMPACT_ATOMS: atom_id res chain seq x y z
N MET A 1 -2.46 -97.11 -57.74
CA MET A 1 -2.36 -97.16 -56.26
C MET A 1 -1.23 -96.22 -55.91
N SER A 2 -1.38 -95.16 -55.14
CA SER A 2 -2.47 -94.58 -54.35
C SER A 2 -1.80 -93.38 -53.67
N GLU A 3 -2.49 -92.23 -53.64
CA GLU A 3 -2.53 -91.19 -52.60
C GLU A 3 -1.19 -90.67 -52.01
N SER A 4 -0.93 -89.39 -51.81
CA SER A 4 -1.79 -88.34 -51.26
C SER A 4 -1.14 -86.95 -51.42
N GLU A 5 -1.98 -85.97 -51.73
CA GLU A 5 -2.03 -84.58 -51.22
C GLU A 5 -0.85 -84.06 -50.38
N ASP A 6 -0.29 -82.92 -50.80
CA ASP A 6 -0.27 -81.74 -49.93
C ASP A 6 -0.30 -80.46 -50.77
N ALA A 7 -1.37 -79.71 -50.58
CA ALA A 7 -1.63 -78.41 -51.20
C ALA A 7 -1.47 -77.34 -50.12
N ALA A 8 -0.37 -76.58 -50.16
CA ALA A 8 -0.23 -75.36 -49.38
C ALA A 8 0.51 -74.31 -50.21
N GLN A 9 -0.28 -73.46 -50.89
CA GLN A 9 0.22 -72.22 -51.49
C GLN A 9 0.60 -71.23 -50.38
N PRO A 10 1.63 -70.39 -50.58
CA PRO A 10 1.98 -69.34 -49.65
C PRO A 10 0.95 -68.21 -49.75
N VAL A 11 0.29 -67.91 -48.64
CA VAL A 11 -0.61 -66.76 -48.53
C VAL A 11 0.26 -65.50 -48.45
N GLU A 12 0.41 -64.84 -49.59
CA GLU A 12 1.04 -63.53 -49.73
C GLU A 12 0.18 -62.50 -48.99
N ALA A 13 0.52 -62.24 -47.73
CA ALA A 13 -0.08 -61.18 -46.92
C ALA A 13 0.40 -59.81 -47.42
N ALA A 14 -0.37 -59.23 -48.35
CA ALA A 14 -0.22 -57.84 -48.75
C ALA A 14 -0.42 -56.90 -47.53
N PRO A 15 0.34 -55.80 -47.42
CA PRO A 15 0.20 -54.85 -46.33
C PRO A 15 -1.15 -54.12 -46.44
N GLN A 16 -2.08 -54.40 -45.55
CA GLN A 16 -3.32 -53.63 -45.45
C GLN A 16 -2.97 -52.19 -45.06
N ALA A 17 -3.24 -51.25 -45.95
CA ALA A 17 -3.17 -49.82 -45.68
C ALA A 17 -4.07 -49.48 -44.47
N PRO A 18 -3.65 -48.54 -43.59
CA PRO A 18 -4.48 -48.14 -42.46
C PRO A 18 -5.82 -47.60 -42.98
N SER A 19 -6.91 -48.15 -42.46
CA SER A 19 -8.28 -47.79 -42.86
C SER A 19 -8.57 -46.33 -42.49
N ALA A 20 -9.27 -45.59 -43.36
CA ALA A 20 -9.57 -44.16 -43.21
C ALA A 20 -10.21 -43.76 -41.86
N SER A 21 -10.83 -44.71 -41.15
CA SER A 21 -11.40 -44.55 -39.81
C SER A 21 -10.33 -44.20 -38.74
N THR A 22 -9.17 -44.85 -38.75
CA THR A 22 -8.12 -44.60 -37.75
C THR A 22 -7.38 -43.28 -37.98
N ALA A 23 -7.29 -42.83 -39.23
CA ALA A 23 -6.72 -41.52 -39.59
C ALA A 23 -7.61 -40.37 -39.07
N SER A 24 -8.93 -40.43 -39.30
CA SER A 24 -9.86 -39.40 -38.82
C SER A 24 -9.92 -39.27 -37.30
N ALA A 25 -9.91 -40.39 -36.57
CA ALA A 25 -9.87 -40.38 -35.10
C ALA A 25 -8.56 -39.80 -34.54
N SER A 26 -7.44 -40.01 -35.25
CA SER A 26 -6.15 -39.41 -34.91
C SER A 26 -6.13 -37.91 -35.13
N GLU A 27 -6.74 -37.42 -36.22
CA GLU A 27 -6.85 -36.00 -36.54
C GLU A 27 -7.73 -35.26 -35.52
N ASP A 28 -8.87 -35.84 -35.13
CA ASP A 28 -9.75 -35.29 -34.10
C ASP A 28 -9.04 -35.19 -32.74
N LEU A 29 -8.24 -36.19 -32.37
CA LEU A 29 -7.47 -36.20 -31.14
C LEU A 29 -6.38 -35.13 -31.16
N ALA A 30 -5.69 -34.97 -32.30
CA ALA A 30 -4.69 -33.94 -32.50
C ALA A 30 -5.28 -32.53 -32.41
N ALA A 31 -6.45 -32.29 -33.02
CA ALA A 31 -7.17 -31.01 -32.93
C ALA A 31 -7.56 -30.69 -31.48
N ARG A 32 -8.09 -31.66 -30.73
CA ARG A 32 -8.43 -31.49 -29.31
C ARG A 32 -7.22 -31.15 -28.45
N TYR A 33 -6.08 -31.83 -28.66
CA TYR A 33 -4.86 -31.50 -27.93
C TYR A 33 -4.31 -30.13 -28.32
N TYR A 34 -4.39 -29.76 -29.60
CA TYR A 34 -3.99 -28.43 -30.06
C TYR A 34 -4.82 -27.33 -29.39
N ASP A 35 -6.14 -27.49 -29.31
CA ASP A 35 -7.03 -26.56 -28.62
C ASP A 35 -6.71 -26.47 -27.11
N GLN A 36 -6.46 -27.61 -26.47
CA GLN A 36 -6.04 -27.64 -25.07
C GLN A 36 -4.71 -26.91 -24.85
N LEU A 37 -3.73 -27.11 -25.74
CA LEU A 37 -2.45 -26.42 -25.69
C LEU A 37 -2.60 -24.91 -25.90
N LEU A 38 -3.47 -24.49 -26.83
CA LEU A 38 -3.74 -23.08 -27.08
C LEU A 38 -4.39 -22.42 -25.86
N ARG A 39 -5.35 -23.10 -25.23
CA ARG A 39 -5.98 -22.64 -24.00
C ARG A 39 -4.98 -22.58 -22.84
N LEU A 40 -4.17 -23.62 -22.64
CA LEU A 40 -3.15 -23.66 -21.59
C LEU A 40 -2.12 -22.54 -21.78
N LYS A 41 -1.72 -22.25 -23.02
CA LYS A 41 -0.86 -21.12 -23.35
C LYS A 41 -1.49 -19.78 -22.92
N ALA A 42 -2.77 -19.57 -23.25
CA ALA A 42 -3.48 -18.35 -22.87
C ALA A 42 -3.63 -18.23 -21.34
N GLU A 43 -3.95 -19.32 -20.65
CA GLU A 43 -4.03 -19.37 -19.19
C GLU A 43 -2.66 -19.07 -18.55
N PHE A 44 -1.57 -19.60 -19.11
CA PHE A 44 -0.21 -19.33 -18.66
C PHE A 44 0.21 -17.88 -18.86
N GLU A 45 -0.12 -17.27 -20.01
CA GLU A 45 0.16 -15.85 -20.27
C GLU A 45 -0.59 -14.93 -19.29
N ASN A 46 -1.86 -15.25 -18.98
CA ASN A 46 -2.66 -14.54 -17.99
C ASN A 46 -2.09 -14.72 -16.57
N TYR A 47 -1.72 -15.94 -16.22
CA TYR A 47 -1.07 -16.24 -14.94
C TYR A 47 0.22 -15.45 -14.77
N ARG A 48 1.10 -15.43 -15.78
CA ARG A 48 2.36 -14.68 -15.73
C ARG A 48 2.14 -13.19 -15.49
N LYS A 49 1.20 -12.57 -16.24
CA LYS A 49 0.83 -11.16 -16.04
C LYS A 49 0.31 -10.89 -14.62
N ARG A 50 -0.50 -11.81 -14.09
CA ARG A 50 -1.01 -11.70 -12.72
C ARG A 50 0.11 -11.77 -11.68
N VAL A 51 1.01 -12.74 -11.80
CA VAL A 51 2.14 -12.91 -10.88
C VAL A 51 3.09 -11.71 -10.91
N GLU A 52 3.35 -11.13 -12.09
CA GLU A 52 4.17 -9.92 -12.21
C GLU A 52 3.53 -8.74 -11.46
N LYS A 53 2.21 -8.57 -11.56
CA LYS A 53 1.46 -7.54 -10.85
C LYS A 53 1.49 -7.76 -9.33
N GLU A 54 1.20 -8.99 -8.88
CA GLU A 54 1.23 -9.35 -7.46
C GLU A 54 2.62 -9.14 -6.84
N LYS A 55 3.69 -9.48 -7.57
CA LYS A 55 5.07 -9.24 -7.14
C LYS A 55 5.36 -7.74 -6.97
N ALA A 56 4.92 -6.91 -7.90
CA ALA A 56 5.09 -5.46 -7.81
C ALA A 56 4.31 -4.87 -6.62
N GLU A 57 3.08 -5.35 -6.39
CA GLU A 57 2.26 -4.94 -5.24
C GLU A 57 2.89 -5.36 -3.91
N LEU A 58 3.43 -6.59 -3.82
CA LEU A 58 4.14 -7.06 -2.65
C LEU A 58 5.38 -6.21 -2.35
N LEU A 59 6.16 -5.87 -3.38
CA LEU A 59 7.33 -5.00 -3.21
C LEU A 59 6.93 -3.63 -2.66
N ARG A 60 5.88 -3.03 -3.23
CA ARG A 60 5.37 -1.73 -2.78
C ARG A 60 4.81 -1.78 -1.37
N TRP A 61 4.10 -2.86 -1.01
CA TRP A 61 3.59 -3.05 0.34
C TRP A 61 4.72 -3.20 1.35
N SER A 62 5.72 -4.03 1.07
CA SER A 62 6.91 -4.17 1.92
C SER A 62 7.67 -2.85 2.08
N HIS A 63 7.81 -2.07 1.01
CA HIS A 63 8.40 -0.74 1.06
C HIS A 63 7.59 0.19 1.98
N SER A 64 6.26 0.20 1.83
CA SER A 64 5.36 0.97 2.70
C SER A 64 5.49 0.58 4.17
N MET A 65 5.56 -0.71 4.49
CA MET A 65 5.70 -1.19 5.87
C MET A 65 7.02 -0.69 6.48
N LEU A 66 8.12 -0.86 5.75
CA LEU A 66 9.44 -0.44 6.21
C LEU A 66 9.52 1.07 6.46
N ILE A 67 9.10 1.90 5.50
CA ILE A 67 9.07 3.36 5.69
C ILE A 67 8.13 3.76 6.83
N GLY A 68 7.01 3.06 6.97
CA GLY A 68 6.07 3.23 8.07
C GLY A 68 6.72 3.10 9.45
N GLU A 69 7.66 2.16 9.62
CA GLU A 69 8.40 1.96 10.87
C GLU A 69 9.38 3.11 11.20
N PHE A 70 9.80 3.89 10.20
CA PHE A 70 10.66 5.07 10.42
C PHE A 70 9.87 6.33 10.78
N LEU A 71 8.55 6.37 10.53
CA LEU A 71 7.74 7.56 10.83
C LEU A 71 7.76 8.01 12.30
N PRO A 72 7.78 7.11 13.32
CA PRO A 72 7.92 7.54 14.72
C PRO A 72 9.22 8.28 14.99
N ILE A 73 10.31 7.93 14.30
CA ILE A 73 11.60 8.62 14.41
C ILE A 73 11.50 10.01 13.82
N TYR A 74 10.87 10.12 12.63
CA TYR A 74 10.57 11.41 12.02
C TYR A 74 9.79 12.31 12.99
N ASP A 75 8.72 11.79 13.60
CA ASP A 75 7.89 12.58 14.52
C ASP A 75 8.65 13.03 15.77
N ALA A 76 9.54 12.19 16.30
CA ALA A 76 10.35 12.54 17.46
C ALA A 76 11.33 13.68 17.13
N LEU A 77 11.93 13.64 15.95
CA LEU A 77 12.86 14.67 15.48
C LEU A 77 12.13 15.96 15.11
N ASP A 78 10.98 15.89 14.45
CA ASP A 78 10.12 17.03 14.13
C ASP A 78 9.69 17.75 15.41
N LYS A 79 9.21 17.00 16.42
CA LYS A 79 8.87 17.56 17.74
C LYS A 79 10.07 18.18 18.45
N ALA A 80 11.23 17.52 18.40
CA ALA A 80 12.43 18.07 19.00
C ALA A 80 12.79 19.41 18.34
N CYS A 81 12.78 19.49 17.01
CA CYS A 81 13.05 20.73 16.26
C CYS A 81 12.01 21.83 16.59
N GLN A 82 10.72 21.49 16.63
CA GLN A 82 9.66 22.44 16.99
C GLN A 82 9.85 23.00 18.41
N ASN A 83 10.14 22.15 19.40
CA ASN A 83 10.40 22.59 20.78
C ASN A 83 11.61 23.54 20.86
N MET A 84 12.62 23.35 20.01
CA MET A 84 13.82 24.19 19.96
C MET A 84 13.56 25.55 19.30
N GLU A 85 12.64 25.59 18.33
CA GLU A 85 12.18 26.84 17.71
C GLU A 85 11.34 27.66 18.69
N GLU A 86 10.47 27.00 19.47
CA GLU A 86 9.62 27.65 20.47
C GLU A 86 10.39 28.10 21.72
N ASP A 87 11.29 27.25 22.24
CA ASP A 87 12.11 27.52 23.41
C ASP A 87 13.56 27.06 23.18
N PRO A 88 14.47 27.97 22.79
CA PRO A 88 15.89 27.67 22.60
C PRO A 88 16.59 27.13 23.86
N ALA A 89 16.02 27.32 25.06
CA ALA A 89 16.54 26.78 26.32
C ALA A 89 16.00 25.37 26.66
N ALA A 90 15.08 24.82 25.84
CA ALA A 90 14.49 23.50 26.07
C ALA A 90 15.48 22.34 25.94
N ILE A 91 16.60 22.53 25.23
CA ILE A 91 17.68 21.55 25.22
C ILE A 91 18.53 21.75 26.49
N PRO A 92 18.60 20.76 27.40
CA PRO A 92 19.54 20.82 28.50
C PRO A 92 20.96 20.82 27.93
N ALA A 93 21.63 21.96 28.03
CA ALA A 93 23.05 22.06 27.72
C ALA A 93 23.82 21.09 28.63
N PRO A 94 24.73 20.26 28.08
CA PRO A 94 25.71 19.58 28.91
C PRO A 94 26.47 20.66 29.69
N GLU A 95 26.51 20.52 31.02
CA GLU A 95 27.23 21.43 31.93
C GLU A 95 26.69 22.88 31.98
N GLY A 96 25.53 23.16 31.39
CA GLY A 96 24.95 24.50 31.37
C GLY A 96 25.59 25.48 30.38
N ASP A 97 26.38 24.98 29.42
CA ASP A 97 27.03 25.81 28.38
C ASP A 97 26.07 26.13 27.21
N PRO A 98 25.65 27.39 27.03
CA PRO A 98 24.77 27.79 25.93
C PRO A 98 25.35 27.55 24.54
N HIS A 99 26.68 27.56 24.39
CA HIS A 99 27.34 27.32 23.11
C HIS A 99 27.13 25.86 22.65
N LEU A 100 27.29 24.91 23.57
CA LEU A 100 27.15 23.49 23.30
C LEU A 100 25.69 23.09 22.99
N ALA A 101 24.71 23.74 23.64
CA ALA A 101 23.30 23.61 23.26
C ALA A 101 23.03 24.13 21.83
N GLY A 102 23.68 25.24 21.44
CA GLY A 102 23.63 25.79 20.08
C GLY A 102 24.24 24.87 19.02
N GLU A 103 25.28 24.11 19.34
CA GLU A 103 25.88 23.14 18.43
C GLU A 103 25.01 21.88 18.29
N LEU A 104 24.48 21.37 19.41
CA LEU A 104 23.59 20.21 19.41
C LEU A 104 22.31 20.49 18.62
N SER A 105 21.71 21.66 18.82
CA SER A 105 20.53 22.08 18.08
C SER A 105 20.74 22.12 16.57
N ARG A 106 21.88 22.71 16.15
CA ARG A 106 22.29 22.74 14.75
C ARG A 106 22.52 21.34 14.20
N GLY A 107 23.20 20.48 14.96
CA GLY A 107 23.45 19.09 14.58
C GLY A 107 22.16 18.31 14.34
N LEU A 108 21.19 18.43 15.27
CA LEU A 108 19.89 17.77 15.14
C LEU A 108 19.12 18.26 13.92
N THR A 109 19.11 19.59 13.70
CA THR A 109 18.47 20.20 12.53
C THR A 109 19.06 19.67 11.21
N LEU A 110 20.39 19.47 11.15
CA LEU A 110 21.04 18.90 9.98
C LEU A 110 20.65 17.45 9.73
N VAL A 111 20.57 16.64 10.78
CA VAL A 111 20.11 15.24 10.69
C VAL A 111 18.67 15.17 10.23
N PHE A 112 17.79 16.02 10.78
CA PHE A 112 16.39 16.06 10.38
C PHE A 112 16.22 16.42 8.90
N LYS A 113 16.94 17.43 8.41
CA LYS A 113 16.96 17.78 6.98
C LYS A 113 17.45 16.65 6.09
N GLU A 114 18.40 15.84 6.55
CA GLU A 114 18.86 14.69 5.77
C GLU A 114 17.79 13.59 5.70
N ILE A 115 17.05 13.37 6.79
CA ILE A 115 15.89 12.45 6.79
C ILE A 115 14.80 12.96 5.84
N GLU A 116 14.51 14.26 5.82
CA GLU A 116 13.55 14.84 4.88
C GLU A 116 13.96 14.58 3.42
N LYS A 117 15.24 14.77 3.08
CA LYS A 117 15.75 14.44 1.73
C LYS A 117 15.62 12.96 1.40
N ILE A 118 15.88 12.07 2.37
CA ILE A 118 15.70 10.63 2.16
C ILE A 118 14.23 10.34 1.86
N PHE A 119 13.31 10.90 2.64
CA PHE A 119 11.87 10.74 2.43
C PHE A 119 11.44 11.23 1.05
N GLU A 120 11.88 12.42 0.63
CA GLU A 120 11.64 12.95 -0.71
C GLU A 120 12.18 12.01 -1.81
N SER A 121 13.40 11.50 -1.64
CA SER A 121 14.01 10.55 -2.58
C SER A 121 13.24 9.23 -2.70
N GLN A 122 12.59 8.80 -1.62
CA GLN A 122 11.72 7.62 -1.57
C GLN A 122 10.27 7.92 -1.96
N GLN A 123 9.99 9.14 -2.47
CA GLN A 123 8.65 9.58 -2.88
C GLN A 123 7.64 9.57 -1.73
N VAL A 124 8.11 9.85 -0.51
CA VAL A 124 7.30 10.07 0.68
C VAL A 124 7.00 11.56 0.79
N ALA A 125 5.72 11.92 0.75
CA ALA A 125 5.25 13.30 0.82
C ALA A 125 4.45 13.54 2.10
N VAL A 126 4.71 14.68 2.76
CA VAL A 126 3.92 15.16 3.89
C VAL A 126 2.59 15.70 3.36
N MET A 127 1.48 15.38 4.04
CA MET A 127 0.18 15.97 3.74
C MET A 127 0.05 17.35 4.35
N GLU A 128 -0.27 18.35 3.53
CA GLU A 128 -0.70 19.65 4.03
C GLU A 128 -2.19 19.60 4.38
N VAL A 129 -2.52 19.65 5.67
CA VAL A 129 -3.91 19.46 6.15
C VAL A 129 -4.53 20.72 6.75
N LEU A 130 -3.73 21.69 7.20
CA LEU A 130 -4.22 22.89 7.87
C LEU A 130 -5.17 23.70 6.97
N LYS A 131 -6.29 24.16 7.55
CA LYS A 131 -7.35 24.94 6.88
C LYS A 131 -8.04 24.23 5.71
N LYS A 132 -7.85 22.92 5.56
CA LYS A 132 -8.55 22.09 4.56
C LYS A 132 -9.73 21.36 5.20
N PRO A 133 -10.73 20.95 4.40
CA PRO A 133 -11.82 20.11 4.90
C PRO A 133 -11.30 18.74 5.34
N PHE A 134 -11.93 18.20 6.37
CA PHE A 134 -11.65 16.87 6.87
C PHE A 134 -12.11 15.78 5.88
N ASP A 135 -11.17 14.95 5.43
CA ASP A 135 -11.43 13.68 4.75
C ASP A 135 -11.19 12.47 5.69
N PRO A 136 -12.22 11.65 5.99
CA PRO A 136 -12.08 10.41 6.79
C PRO A 136 -11.12 9.37 6.21
N LYS A 137 -10.80 9.43 4.92
CA LYS A 137 -9.85 8.51 4.28
C LYS A 137 -8.40 8.89 4.53
N LEU A 138 -8.14 10.17 4.85
CA LEU A 138 -6.78 10.72 4.93
C LEU A 138 -6.42 11.23 6.32
N HIS A 139 -7.41 11.43 7.19
CA HIS A 139 -7.19 12.03 8.49
C HIS A 139 -7.91 11.28 9.62
N ASP A 140 -7.28 11.29 10.79
CA ASP A 140 -7.83 10.79 12.05
C ASP A 140 -8.13 11.97 12.98
N ILE A 141 -9.38 12.05 13.45
CA ILE A 141 -9.77 13.10 14.40
C ILE A 141 -9.33 12.70 15.80
N VAL A 142 -8.45 13.51 16.40
CA VAL A 142 -8.03 13.35 17.81
C VAL A 142 -8.72 14.34 18.75
N GLY A 143 -9.41 15.34 18.21
CA GLY A 143 -10.13 16.31 19.01
C GLY A 143 -10.97 17.27 18.19
N VAL A 144 -11.81 18.02 18.88
CA VAL A 144 -12.71 19.01 18.29
C VAL A 144 -12.48 20.35 18.99
N ILE A 145 -12.33 21.40 18.20
CA ILE A 145 -12.20 22.78 18.67
C ILE A 145 -13.49 23.50 18.35
N ARG A 146 -14.17 24.01 19.39
CA ARG A 146 -15.40 24.77 19.23
C ARG A 146 -15.09 26.20 18.80
N ARG A 147 -15.55 26.57 17.61
CA ARG A 147 -15.31 27.88 17.00
C ARG A 147 -16.50 28.30 16.15
N ASP A 148 -16.98 29.53 16.35
CA ASP A 148 -18.06 30.14 15.54
C ASP A 148 -17.52 30.88 14.31
N ASP A 149 -16.22 31.19 14.29
CA ASP A 149 -15.52 31.96 13.26
C ASP A 149 -15.16 31.13 12.00
N VAL A 150 -15.23 29.80 12.09
CA VAL A 150 -14.82 28.87 11.02
C VAL A 150 -15.96 27.93 10.65
N ALA A 151 -16.04 27.55 9.37
CA ALA A 151 -16.94 26.49 8.92
C ALA A 151 -16.70 25.18 9.68
N GLU A 152 -17.72 24.32 9.79
CA GLU A 152 -17.60 23.01 10.43
C GLU A 152 -16.72 22.06 9.61
N ASP A 153 -16.13 21.07 10.28
CA ASP A 153 -15.29 20.02 9.68
C ASP A 153 -14.04 20.55 8.95
N ILE A 154 -13.53 21.71 9.37
CA ILE A 154 -12.26 22.28 8.90
C ILE A 154 -11.15 21.90 9.88
N ILE A 155 -10.02 21.47 9.34
CA ILE A 155 -8.83 21.14 10.13
C ILE A 155 -8.19 22.43 10.64
N LEU A 156 -8.15 22.59 11.96
CA LEU A 156 -7.62 23.77 12.63
C LEU A 156 -6.21 23.55 13.17
N GLU A 157 -5.90 22.32 13.58
CA GLU A 157 -4.61 21.95 14.17
C GLU A 157 -4.18 20.58 13.65
N GLU A 158 -2.91 20.46 13.29
CA GLU A 158 -2.25 19.19 12.97
C GLU A 158 -1.45 18.74 14.18
N VAL A 159 -1.85 17.64 14.81
CA VAL A 159 -1.19 17.08 16.00
C VAL A 159 -0.08 16.11 15.61
N GLN A 160 -0.25 15.44 14.46
CA GLN A 160 0.75 14.53 13.90
C GLN A 160 0.64 14.56 12.38
N LYS A 161 1.78 14.77 11.71
CA LYS A 161 1.85 14.83 10.24
C LYS A 161 1.36 13.55 9.59
N GLY A 162 0.58 13.70 8.53
CA GLY A 162 0.18 12.60 7.66
C GLY A 162 1.17 12.43 6.50
N PHE A 163 1.29 11.19 5.99
CA PHE A 163 2.24 10.86 4.93
C PHE A 163 1.59 10.06 3.80
N LEU A 164 2.04 10.35 2.58
CA LEU A 164 1.72 9.61 1.36
C LEU A 164 2.99 8.98 0.81
N LEU A 165 2.94 7.72 0.39
CA LEU A 165 4.01 7.04 -0.34
C LEU A 165 3.56 6.81 -1.78
N GLU A 166 4.25 7.44 -2.74
CA GLU A 166 3.91 7.36 -4.17
C GLU A 166 2.42 7.67 -4.42
N GLY A 167 1.89 8.68 -3.73
CA GLY A 167 0.48 9.11 -3.81
C GLY A 167 -0.55 8.19 -3.12
N LYS A 168 -0.13 7.12 -2.45
CA LYS A 168 -1.01 6.28 -1.60
C LYS A 168 -0.84 6.63 -0.14
N LEU A 169 -1.90 6.50 0.64
CA LEU A 169 -1.86 6.72 2.08
C LEU A 169 -0.86 5.78 2.75
N LEU A 170 0.14 6.36 3.40
CA LEU A 170 1.08 5.63 4.26
C LEU A 170 0.65 5.72 5.72
N ARG A 171 0.31 6.92 6.18
CA ARG A 171 -0.20 7.18 7.53
C ARG A 171 -1.17 8.37 7.51
N PRO A 172 -2.37 8.27 8.12
CA PRO A 172 -3.28 9.41 8.24
C PRO A 172 -2.69 10.51 9.11
N ALA A 173 -3.05 11.76 8.80
CA ALA A 173 -2.71 12.88 9.68
C ALA A 173 -3.65 12.89 10.90
N LYS A 174 -3.11 13.12 12.10
CA LYS A 174 -3.96 13.32 13.28
C LYS A 174 -4.27 14.78 13.44
N VAL A 175 -5.55 15.11 13.45
CA VAL A 175 -6.02 16.49 13.34
C VAL A 175 -7.07 16.83 14.38
N ARG A 176 -7.19 18.12 14.68
CA ARG A 176 -8.34 18.67 15.38
C ARG A 176 -9.18 19.50 14.42
N ILE A 177 -10.48 19.25 14.43
CA ILE A 177 -11.43 19.89 13.51
C ILE A 177 -12.28 20.93 14.22
N SER A 178 -12.80 21.89 13.46
CA SER A 178 -13.81 22.83 13.92
C SER A 178 -15.17 22.17 14.06
N LYS A 179 -15.89 22.55 15.12
CA LYS A 179 -17.32 22.29 15.27
C LYS A 179 -17.99 23.54 15.82
N LYS A 180 -19.22 23.84 15.42
CA LYS A 180 -19.92 24.96 16.03
C LYS A 180 -20.23 24.63 17.50
N PRO A 181 -20.10 25.61 18.41
CA PRO A 181 -20.65 25.47 19.74
C PRO A 181 -22.15 25.16 19.61
N GLU A 182 -22.56 24.08 20.26
CA GLU A 182 -23.97 23.74 20.39
C GLU A 182 -24.63 24.90 21.13
N LYS A 183 -25.62 25.55 20.51
CA LYS A 183 -26.43 26.53 21.22
C LYS A 183 -27.02 25.81 22.42
N ALA A 184 -26.63 26.22 23.62
CA ALA A 184 -27.26 25.74 24.83
C ALA A 184 -28.77 26.02 24.71
N ASP A 185 -29.59 24.97 24.66
CA ASP A 185 -31.02 25.10 24.75
C ASP A 185 -31.34 25.71 26.12
N PRO A 186 -31.98 26.89 26.21
CA PRO A 186 -32.31 27.53 27.48
C PRO A 186 -33.58 26.88 28.09
N GLY A 187 -33.62 25.55 28.17
CA GLY A 187 -34.87 24.81 28.39
C GLY A 187 -34.77 23.47 29.09
N SER A 188 -33.70 23.16 29.84
CA SER A 188 -33.76 22.07 30.83
C SER A 188 -34.22 22.64 32.18
N PRO A 189 -35.44 22.33 32.64
CA PRO A 189 -35.87 22.75 33.97
C PRO A 189 -35.01 22.04 35.01
N GLY A 190 -34.53 22.81 35.98
CA GLY A 190 -33.77 22.29 37.11
C GLY A 190 -34.55 21.19 37.82
N ALA A 191 -33.94 20.01 37.89
CA ALA A 191 -34.27 19.06 38.95
C ALA A 191 -33.57 19.55 40.22
N ALA A 192 -34.29 20.39 40.96
CA ALA A 192 -34.16 20.44 42.40
C ALA A 192 -34.70 19.11 42.97
N GLU A 193 -33.93 18.48 43.87
CA GLU A 193 -34.29 17.45 44.86
C GLU A 193 -33.01 16.62 45.12
N GLN A 194 -32.54 16.32 46.32
CA GLN A 194 -32.85 16.67 47.71
C GLN A 194 -31.59 16.30 48.50
#